data_AF-A0A958WFC5-F1
#
_entry.id   AF-A0A958WFC5-F1
#
_cell.length_a   1.000
_cell.length_b   1.000
_cell.length_c   1.000
_cell.angle_alpha   90.00
_cell.angle_beta   90.00
_cell.angle_gamma   90.00
#
_symmetry.space_group_name_H-M   'P 1'
#
loop_
_entity.id
_entity.type
_entity.pdbx_description
1 polymer ?
#
loop_
_entity_poly.entity_id
_entity_poly.type
_entity_poly.pdbx_seq_one_letter_code
_entity_poly.pdbx_strand_id
1 'polypeptide(L)'
;MADKSKYILISCLLVSFLAYTSFIYRQPIAQAKDAEAAAVMEGKMVWQNKNCGACHQVYGLGGFLGPDLTNVYSSKGKGPVYIEAFVKAGTPVMPSFQLEEHEMAALLQYLRHVDASGKSDPKQFRINYDGTIANP
;
A
#
# COMPACT_ATOMS: atom_id res chain seq x y z
N MET A 1 13.89 -35.81 -30.88
CA MET A 1 14.09 -36.28 -29.49
C MET A 1 14.11 -35.15 -28.45
N ALA A 2 13.98 -33.88 -28.83
CA ALA A 2 13.38 -32.90 -27.94
C ALA A 2 11.87 -33.03 -28.11
N ASP A 3 11.12 -33.45 -27.10
CA ASP A 3 9.67 -33.17 -27.04
C ASP A 3 9.02 -33.71 -25.76
N LYS A 4 9.08 -35.02 -25.48
CA LYS A 4 8.28 -35.62 -24.39
C LYS A 4 8.60 -35.08 -23.00
N SER A 5 9.88 -34.96 -22.64
CA SER A 5 10.27 -34.43 -21.32
C SER A 5 9.88 -32.97 -21.14
N LYS A 6 9.88 -32.17 -22.22
CA LYS A 6 9.44 -30.77 -22.21
C LYS A 6 7.93 -30.67 -22.03
N TYR A 7 7.14 -31.49 -22.74
CA TYR A 7 5.69 -31.50 -22.55
C TYR A 7 5.30 -31.98 -21.15
N ILE A 8 5.98 -33.00 -20.60
CA ILE A 8 5.75 -33.45 -19.22
C ILE A 8 6.02 -32.30 -18.24
N LEU A 9 7.14 -31.60 -18.38
CA LEU A 9 7.47 -30.46 -17.52
C LEU A 9 6.43 -29.33 -17.66
N ILE A 10 6.05 -28.96 -18.88
CA ILE A 10 5.07 -27.90 -19.14
C ILE A 10 3.71 -28.29 -18.56
N SER A 11 3.26 -29.53 -18.76
CA SER A 11 2.00 -30.02 -18.18
C SER A 11 2.04 -30.00 -16.65
N CYS A 12 3.14 -30.41 -16.02
CA CYS A 12 3.29 -30.32 -14.56
C CYS A 12 3.24 -28.87 -14.05
N LEU A 13 3.92 -27.95 -14.72
CA LEU A 13 3.89 -26.52 -14.38
C LEU A 13 2.47 -25.94 -14.55
N LEU A 14 1.78 -26.29 -15.63
CA LEU A 14 0.42 -25.84 -15.90
C LEU A 14 -0.56 -26.37 -14.85
N VAL A 15 -0.47 -27.65 -14.50
CA VAL A 15 -1.31 -28.27 -13.46
C VAL A 15 -1.02 -27.63 -12.10
N SER A 16 0.24 -27.43 -11.74
CA SER A 16 0.63 -26.76 -10.49
C SER A 16 0.10 -25.33 -10.44
N PHE A 17 0.25 -24.56 -11.52
CA PHE A 17 -0.27 -23.20 -11.63
C PHE A 17 -1.80 -23.16 -11.47
N LEU A 18 -2.53 -24.04 -12.15
CA LEU A 18 -3.99 -24.10 -12.07
C LEU A 18 -4.46 -24.56 -10.69
N ALA A 19 -3.81 -25.56 -10.08
CA ALA A 19 -4.11 -26.02 -8.74
C ALA A 19 -3.88 -24.92 -7.70
N TYR A 20 -2.75 -24.22 -7.78
CA TYR A 20 -2.40 -23.11 -6.88
C TYR A 20 -3.35 -21.93 -7.05
N THR A 21 -3.62 -21.53 -8.30
CA THR A 21 -4.61 -20.50 -8.63
C THR A 21 -5.97 -20.86 -8.04
N SER A 22 -6.44 -22.08 -8.29
CA SER A 22 -7.72 -22.54 -7.78
C SER A 22 -7.77 -22.59 -6.26
N PHE A 23 -6.68 -22.96 -5.59
CA PHE A 23 -6.57 -22.92 -4.14
C PHE A 23 -6.70 -21.49 -3.61
N ILE A 24 -5.97 -20.52 -4.19
CA ILE A 24 -6.07 -19.10 -3.81
C ILE A 24 -7.49 -18.57 -3.99
N TYR A 25 -8.10 -18.79 -5.16
CA TYR A 25 -9.43 -18.24 -5.45
C TYR A 25 -10.58 -18.96 -4.71
N ARG A 26 -10.32 -20.13 -4.13
CA ARG A 26 -11.28 -20.83 -3.24
C ARG A 26 -11.12 -20.43 -1.78
N GLN A 27 -9.99 -19.83 -1.40
CA GLN A 27 -9.83 -19.27 -0.07
C GLN A 27 -10.76 -18.05 0.05
N PRO A 28 -11.61 -17.97 1.08
CA PRO A 28 -12.33 -16.73 1.33
C PRO A 28 -11.31 -15.63 1.58
N ILE A 29 -11.44 -14.50 0.87
CA ILE A 29 -10.68 -13.30 1.19
C ILE A 29 -10.93 -13.04 2.67
N ALA A 30 -9.86 -12.99 3.46
CA ALA A 30 -9.97 -12.70 4.88
C ALA A 30 -10.73 -11.39 5.04
N GLN A 31 -12.00 -11.48 5.45
CA GLN A 31 -12.80 -10.30 5.74
C GLN A 31 -12.15 -9.57 6.91
N ALA A 32 -12.21 -8.24 6.87
CA ALA A 32 -11.84 -7.42 8.00
C ALA A 32 -12.55 -7.96 9.25
N LYS A 33 -11.75 -8.41 10.21
CA LYS A 33 -12.26 -9.06 11.43
C LYS A 33 -13.00 -8.08 12.34
N ASP A 34 -12.73 -6.79 12.15
CA ASP A 34 -13.31 -5.68 12.88
C ASP A 34 -13.50 -4.44 11.98
N ALA A 35 -14.21 -3.45 12.52
CA ALA A 35 -14.52 -2.21 11.80
C ALA A 35 -13.27 -1.37 11.48
N GLU A 36 -12.21 -1.45 12.28
CA GLU A 36 -10.97 -0.71 12.04
C GLU A 36 -10.25 -1.28 10.81
N ALA A 37 -10.11 -2.61 10.72
CA ALA A 37 -9.55 -3.27 9.55
C ALA A 37 -10.38 -2.98 8.29
N ALA A 38 -11.71 -2.87 8.39
CA ALA A 38 -12.57 -2.54 7.26
C ALA A 38 -12.29 -1.11 6.76
N ALA A 39 -12.21 -0.14 7.67
CA ALA A 39 -11.89 1.25 7.34
C ALA A 39 -10.49 1.41 6.74
N VAL A 40 -9.49 0.67 7.25
CA VAL A 40 -8.13 0.66 6.68
C VAL A 40 -8.15 0.12 5.23
N MET A 41 -8.89 -0.96 4.99
CA MET A 41 -9.02 -1.55 3.65
C MET A 41 -9.74 -0.60 2.68
N GLU A 42 -10.80 0.05 3.13
CA GLU A 42 -11.50 1.07 2.36
C GLU A 42 -10.58 2.25 2.03
N GLY A 43 -9.82 2.76 3.00
CA GLY A 43 -8.85 3.84 2.77
C GLY A 43 -7.75 3.46 1.79
N LYS A 44 -7.31 2.19 1.82
CA LYS A 44 -6.40 1.65 0.81
C LYS A 44 -7.04 1.65 -0.58
N MET A 45 -8.33 1.32 -0.69
CA MET A 45 -9.06 1.41 -1.95
C MET A 45 -9.17 2.85 -2.45
N VAL A 46 -9.41 3.82 -1.57
CA VAL A 46 -9.39 5.26 -1.91
C VAL A 46 -8.01 5.65 -2.48
N TRP A 47 -6.92 5.29 -1.79
CA TRP A 47 -5.54 5.53 -2.24
C TRP A 47 -5.28 5.00 -3.66
N GLN A 48 -5.76 3.79 -3.95
CA GLN A 48 -5.56 3.14 -5.25
C GLN A 48 -6.47 3.73 -6.33
N ASN A 49 -7.77 3.87 -6.05
CA ASN A 49 -8.76 4.33 -7.01
C ASN A 49 -8.58 5.80 -7.41
N LYS A 50 -8.14 6.64 -6.47
CA LYS A 50 -7.82 8.06 -6.71
C LYS A 50 -6.37 8.25 -7.20
N ASN A 51 -5.64 7.15 -7.41
CA ASN A 51 -4.29 7.12 -7.96
C ASN A 51 -3.25 7.95 -7.18
N CYS A 52 -3.39 8.03 -5.86
CA CYS A 52 -2.50 8.81 -5.00
C CYS A 52 -1.03 8.35 -5.11
N GLY A 53 -0.84 7.04 -5.28
CA GLY A 53 0.48 6.41 -5.44
C GLY A 53 1.21 6.75 -6.74
N ALA A 54 0.56 7.37 -7.74
CA ALA A 54 1.24 7.84 -8.94
C ALA A 54 2.16 9.06 -8.67
N CYS A 55 1.86 9.82 -7.62
CA CYS A 55 2.66 10.98 -7.22
C CYS A 55 3.34 10.78 -5.86
N HIS A 56 2.68 10.10 -4.92
CA HIS A 56 3.17 9.91 -3.56
C HIS A 56 3.69 8.49 -3.33
N GLN A 57 4.41 8.33 -2.21
CA GLN A 57 5.03 7.06 -1.82
C GLN A 57 4.47 6.52 -0.52
N VAL A 58 4.60 5.21 -0.37
CA VAL A 58 4.53 4.46 0.88
C VAL A 58 5.76 3.54 0.92
N TYR A 59 6.57 3.64 1.97
CA TYR A 59 7.89 3.02 2.12
C TYR A 59 8.83 3.28 0.93
N GLY A 60 8.83 4.51 0.39
CA GLY A 60 9.59 4.86 -0.82
C GLY A 60 9.09 4.20 -2.12
N LEU A 61 7.96 3.48 -2.09
CA LEU A 61 7.35 2.86 -3.27
C LEU A 61 6.19 3.73 -3.77
N GLY A 62 6.27 4.14 -5.04
CA GLY A 62 5.28 5.00 -5.69
C GLY A 62 5.93 6.08 -6.54
N GLY A 63 5.20 7.16 -6.81
CA GLY A 63 5.71 8.34 -7.49
C GLY A 63 6.61 9.19 -6.62
N PHE A 64 7.52 9.94 -7.25
CA PHE A 64 8.47 10.82 -6.55
C PHE A 64 8.12 12.32 -6.70
N LEU A 65 6.94 12.62 -7.26
CA LEU A 65 6.51 14.00 -7.50
C LEU A 65 6.00 14.66 -6.21
N GLY A 66 5.31 13.89 -5.38
CA GLY A 66 4.88 14.26 -4.04
C GLY A 66 5.78 13.63 -2.97
N PRO A 67 5.74 14.14 -1.73
CA PRO A 67 6.48 13.56 -0.62
C PRO A 67 5.99 12.13 -0.29
N ASP A 68 6.88 11.35 0.32
CA ASP A 68 6.52 10.09 0.97
C ASP A 68 5.53 10.35 2.11
N LEU A 69 4.42 9.60 2.11
CA LEU A 69 3.32 9.73 3.05
C LEU A 69 3.32 8.65 4.13
N THR A 70 4.32 7.77 4.18
CA THR A 70 4.41 6.66 5.14
C THR A 70 4.15 7.13 6.56
N ASN A 71 4.84 8.19 6.99
CA ASN A 71 4.71 8.71 8.36
C ASN A 71 4.06 10.09 8.41
N VAL A 72 3.20 10.44 7.43
CA VAL A 72 2.57 11.76 7.37
C VAL A 72 1.64 12.01 8.56
N TYR A 73 1.06 10.95 9.13
CA TYR A 73 0.08 11.03 10.20
C TYR A 73 0.70 11.46 11.54
N SER A 74 1.89 10.96 11.87
CA SER A 74 2.62 11.28 13.11
C SER A 74 3.67 12.38 12.94
N SER A 75 3.96 12.78 11.69
CA SER A 75 4.92 13.83 11.38
C SER A 75 4.58 15.16 12.08
N LYS A 76 5.59 15.79 12.68
CA LYS A 76 5.46 17.08 13.38
C LYS A 76 4.80 18.14 12.49
N GLY A 77 3.66 18.67 12.93
CA GLY A 77 2.92 19.74 12.24
C GLY A 77 2.04 19.29 11.07
N LYS A 78 1.92 17.98 10.82
CA LYS A 78 1.03 17.43 9.78
C LYS A 78 -0.24 16.85 10.41
N GLY A 79 -0.31 15.55 10.63
CA GLY A 79 -1.48 14.92 11.23
C GLY A 79 -2.74 14.96 10.36
N PRO A 80 -3.89 14.51 10.90
CA PRO A 80 -5.11 14.28 10.12
C PRO A 80 -5.67 15.56 9.48
N VAL A 81 -5.68 16.68 10.22
CA VAL A 81 -6.19 17.97 9.73
C VAL A 81 -5.36 18.48 8.53
N TYR A 82 -4.03 18.31 8.59
CA TYR A 82 -3.16 18.65 7.46
C TYR A 82 -3.45 17.80 6.24
N ILE A 83 -3.57 16.48 6.42
CA ILE A 83 -3.86 15.55 5.32
C ILE A 83 -5.19 15.92 4.66
N GLU A 84 -6.23 16.11 5.46
CA GLU A 84 -7.56 16.47 4.99
C GLU A 84 -7.55 17.81 4.23
N ALA A 85 -6.85 18.82 4.74
CA ALA A 85 -6.73 20.12 4.08
C ALA A 85 -6.07 20.00 2.70
N PHE A 86 -4.97 19.26 2.57
CA PHE A 86 -4.29 19.07 1.28
C PHE A 86 -5.12 18.26 0.29
N VAL A 87 -5.80 17.20 0.75
CA VAL A 87 -6.66 16.39 -0.11
C VAL A 87 -7.85 17.22 -0.62
N LYS A 88 -8.47 18.04 0.23
CA LYS A 88 -9.62 18.88 -0.16
C LYS A 88 -9.23 20.08 -1.02
N ALA A 89 -8.17 20.80 -0.65
CA ALA A 89 -7.79 22.04 -1.32
C ALA A 89 -6.94 21.79 -2.58
N GLY A 90 -6.11 20.76 -2.58
CA GLY A 90 -5.09 20.54 -3.59
C GLY A 90 -3.98 21.60 -3.58
N THR A 91 -3.12 21.53 -4.59
CA THR A 91 -2.07 22.48 -4.93
C THR A 91 -2.04 22.65 -6.47
N PRO A 92 -1.22 23.53 -7.06
CA PRO A 92 -1.07 23.59 -8.51
C PRO A 92 -0.61 22.28 -9.17
N VAL A 93 0.00 21.37 -8.39
CA VAL A 93 0.51 20.07 -8.87
C VAL A 93 -0.38 18.92 -8.41
N MET A 94 -0.84 18.96 -7.15
CA MET A 94 -1.73 17.94 -6.57
C MET A 94 -3.18 18.35 -6.78
N PRO A 95 -3.99 17.62 -7.55
CA PRO A 95 -5.39 17.99 -7.76
C PRO A 95 -6.16 17.99 -6.44
N SER A 96 -7.22 18.79 -6.36
CA SER A 96 -8.19 18.70 -5.28
C SER A 96 -9.06 17.47 -5.47
N PHE A 97 -9.26 16.70 -4.40
CA PHE A 97 -10.10 15.52 -4.39
C PHE A 97 -11.35 15.78 -3.57
N GLN A 98 -12.50 15.69 -4.25
CA GLN A 98 -13.81 15.71 -3.61
C GLN A 98 -14.12 14.30 -3.15
N LEU A 99 -13.60 13.93 -1.98
CA LEU A 99 -13.91 12.66 -1.33
C LEU A 99 -15.17 12.80 -0.50
N GLU A 100 -15.97 11.74 -0.47
CA GLU A 100 -17.05 11.60 0.49
C GLU A 100 -16.49 11.57 1.93
N GLU A 101 -17.32 11.91 2.92
CA GLU A 101 -16.86 11.97 4.32
C GLU A 101 -16.29 10.64 4.82
N HIS A 102 -16.97 9.54 4.47
CA HIS A 102 -16.50 8.18 4.79
C HIS A 102 -15.18 7.83 4.09
N GLU A 103 -15.02 8.18 2.81
CA GLU A 103 -13.77 7.95 2.06
C GLU A 103 -12.60 8.72 2.68
N MET A 104 -12.82 9.98 3.09
CA MET A 104 -11.79 10.78 3.76
C MET A 104 -11.40 10.16 5.10
N ALA A 105 -12.37 9.78 5.92
CA ALA A 105 -12.12 9.15 7.21
C ALA A 105 -11.36 7.81 7.05
N ALA A 106 -11.75 7.00 6.07
CA ALA A 106 -11.09 5.75 5.73
C ALA A 106 -9.65 5.98 5.24
N LEU A 107 -9.41 6.98 4.38
CA LEU A 107 -8.07 7.35 3.93
C LEU A 107 -7.16 7.76 5.10
N LEU A 108 -7.69 8.53 6.05
CA LEU A 108 -6.95 8.89 7.26
C LEU A 108 -6.61 7.66 8.10
N GLN A 109 -7.52 6.69 8.24
CA GLN A 109 -7.23 5.43 8.95
C GLN A 109 -6.18 4.60 8.24
N TYR A 110 -6.23 4.52 6.91
CA TYR A 110 -5.20 3.86 6.12
C TYR A 110 -3.82 4.49 6.34
N LEU A 111 -3.71 5.82 6.26
CA LEU A 111 -2.43 6.52 6.48
C LEU A 111 -1.94 6.39 7.93
N ARG A 112 -2.85 6.38 8.91
CA ARG A 112 -2.52 6.06 10.31
C ARG A 112 -1.98 4.65 10.47
N HIS A 113 -2.60 3.67 9.80
CA HIS A 113 -2.16 2.28 9.82
C HIS A 113 -0.77 2.11 9.19
N VAL A 114 -0.54 2.74 8.04
CA VAL A 114 0.77 2.76 7.36
C VAL A 114 1.85 3.39 8.23
N ASP A 115 1.52 4.48 8.94
CA ASP A 115 2.47 5.12 9.87
C ASP A 115 2.85 4.21 11.03
N ALA A 116 1.86 3.49 11.57
CA ALA A 116 2.07 2.54 12.66
C ALA A 116 2.86 1.29 12.23
N SER A 117 2.83 0.92 10.94
CA SER A 117 3.51 -0.31 10.48
C SER A 117 5.02 -0.17 10.31
N GLY A 118 5.60 1.04 10.41
CA GLY A 118 7.03 1.26 10.25
C GLY A 118 7.43 2.68 9.88
N LYS A 119 8.74 2.94 9.79
CA LYS A 119 9.31 4.22 9.35
C LYS A 119 9.88 4.14 7.93
N SER A 120 9.77 5.23 7.16
CA SER A 120 10.38 5.33 5.83
C SER A 120 11.58 6.27 5.73
N ASP A 121 11.91 7.04 6.79
CA ASP A 121 13.05 7.96 6.74
C ASP A 121 14.38 7.20 6.65
N PRO A 122 15.09 7.28 5.51
CA PRO A 122 16.31 6.52 5.30
C PRO A 122 17.45 6.93 6.23
N LYS A 123 17.37 8.13 6.83
CA LYS A 123 18.38 8.62 7.77
C LYS A 123 18.33 7.89 9.11
N GLN A 124 17.20 7.26 9.43
CA GLN A 124 17.00 6.61 10.72
C GLN A 124 17.32 5.12 10.69
N PHE A 125 17.58 4.55 9.52
CA PHE A 125 17.84 3.13 9.35
C PHE A 125 19.18 2.69 9.96
N ARG A 126 19.16 1.54 10.65
CA ARG A 126 20.37 0.84 11.09
C ARG A 126 20.84 -0.11 10.00
N ILE A 127 22.08 0.09 9.53
CA ILE A 127 22.74 -0.84 8.61
C ILE A 127 23.41 -1.93 9.44
N ASN A 128 22.94 -3.17 9.30
CA ASN A 128 23.54 -4.33 9.94
C ASN A 128 24.82 -4.76 9.19
N TYR A 129 25.68 -5.53 9.84
CA TYR A 129 26.97 -5.95 9.28
C TYR A 129 26.84 -6.84 8.03
N ASP A 130 25.70 -7.51 7.86
CA ASP A 130 25.36 -8.36 6.72
C ASP A 130 24.78 -7.57 5.54
N GLY A 131 24.75 -6.23 5.64
CA GLY A 131 24.19 -5.33 4.64
C GLY A 131 22.67 -5.21 4.69
N THR A 132 21.99 -5.87 5.65
CA THR A 132 20.55 -5.68 5.83
C THR A 132 20.24 -4.36 6.54
N ILE A 133 19.08 -3.79 6.25
CA ILE A 133 18.60 -2.55 6.84
C ILE A 133 17.48 -2.87 7.83
N ALA A 134 17.58 -2.33 9.05
CA ALA A 134 16.52 -2.41 10.05
C ALA A 134 15.97 -1.01 10.36
N ASN A 135 14.68 -0.94 10.68
CA ASN A 135 14.15 0.22 11.39
C ASN A 135 14.90 0.38 12.73
N PRO A 136 15.15 1.64 13.16
CA PRO A 136 15.81 1.92 14.44
C PRO A 136 15.06 1.33 15.63
#